data_AF-A0A8R7U187-F1
#
_entry.id   AF-A0A8R7U187-F1
#
_cell.length_a   1.000
_cell.length_b   1.000
_cell.length_c   1.000
_cell.angle_alpha   90.00
_cell.angle_beta   90.00
_cell.angle_gamma   90.00
#
_symmetry.space_group_name_H-M   'P 1'
#
loop_
_entity.id
_entity.type
_entity.pdbx_description
1 polymer ?
#
loop_
_entity_poly.entity_id
_entity_poly.type
_entity_poly.pdbx_seq_one_letter_code
_entity_poly.pdbx_strand_id
1 'polypeptide(L)'
;MHYIDEYEQEGVYDGMLLELSRLNFNLVRILHLKELKDLSLWWRDLYETMKLPYARDRMVEIYFWTYGMLHEEDYSRARILFAKVFGMVSLLDDTFDVHATLEECHKLNEAMQRWDENEVSILPEYLHMLYIKTLGNFKEFEDALEPNHKYRMTYIKKAYKLSSEYYLREAVLSSKKYRPSFKEHEEISNMTSGLPMLTLVTLMGYGDVATQEVFEWVDRVPGMVRAGSQVTRFLNDMSSY
;
A
#
# COMPACT_ATOMS: atom_id res chain seq x y z
N MET A 1 -9.53 -20.08 -7.88
CA MET A 1 -9.35 -21.37 -7.20
C MET A 1 -10.43 -22.39 -7.53
N HIS A 2 -11.66 -21.99 -7.84
CA HIS A 2 -12.75 -22.91 -8.17
C HIS A 2 -12.47 -23.84 -9.36
N TYR A 3 -11.70 -23.38 -10.35
CA TYR A 3 -11.54 -24.14 -11.59
C TYR A 3 -10.73 -25.44 -11.45
N ILE A 4 -9.81 -25.59 -10.48
CA ILE A 4 -9.07 -26.85 -10.30
C ILE A 4 -10.03 -28.00 -9.92
N ASP A 5 -11.00 -27.70 -9.07
CA ASP A 5 -11.99 -28.68 -8.61
C ASP A 5 -13.06 -28.94 -9.69
N GLU A 6 -13.47 -27.89 -10.41
CA GLU A 6 -14.41 -28.00 -11.54
C GLU A 6 -13.82 -28.79 -12.71
N TYR A 7 -12.53 -28.58 -13.03
CA TYR A 7 -11.85 -29.23 -14.15
C TYR A 7 -11.79 -30.76 -13.99
N GLU A 8 -11.67 -31.26 -12.76
CA GLU A 8 -11.74 -32.70 -12.47
C GLU A 8 -13.11 -33.32 -12.77
N GLN A 9 -14.18 -32.52 -12.78
CA GLN A 9 -15.55 -32.96 -13.05
C GLN A 9 -15.92 -32.87 -14.54
N GLU A 10 -15.05 -32.30 -15.39
CA GLU A 10 -15.30 -32.20 -16.82
C GLU A 10 -15.30 -33.58 -17.49
N GLY A 11 -16.16 -33.78 -18.49
CA GLY A 11 -16.30 -35.08 -19.16
C GLY A 11 -15.03 -35.56 -19.88
N VAL A 12 -14.12 -34.63 -20.21
CA VAL A 12 -12.78 -34.91 -20.74
C VAL A 12 -11.82 -33.89 -20.13
N TYR A 13 -10.79 -34.35 -19.42
CA TYR A 13 -9.73 -33.50 -18.86
C TYR A 13 -8.36 -34.17 -19.02
N ASP A 14 -7.29 -33.37 -18.97
CA ASP A 14 -5.91 -33.86 -18.95
C ASP A 14 -5.46 -34.09 -17.49
N GLY A 15 -5.25 -35.37 -17.14
CA GLY A 15 -4.87 -35.75 -15.78
C GLY A 15 -3.48 -35.24 -15.35
N MET A 16 -2.54 -35.12 -16.30
CA MET A 16 -1.20 -34.59 -16.00
C MET A 16 -1.28 -33.08 -15.71
N LEU A 17 -2.08 -32.35 -16.49
CA LEU A 17 -2.32 -30.92 -16.25
C LEU A 17 -3.01 -30.67 -14.90
N LEU A 18 -4.00 -31.50 -14.54
CA LEU A 18 -4.70 -31.40 -13.25
C LEU A 18 -3.74 -31.64 -12.08
N GLU A 19 -2.92 -32.69 -12.14
CA GLU A 19 -1.92 -32.98 -11.11
C GLU A 19 -0.90 -31.85 -10.97
N LEU A 20 -0.36 -31.37 -12.10
CA LEU A 20 0.57 -30.24 -12.13
C LEU A 20 -0.05 -28.99 -11.50
N SER A 21 -1.32 -28.69 -11.82
CA SER A 21 -2.04 -27.53 -11.28
C SER A 21 -2.21 -27.62 -9.76
N ARG A 22 -2.54 -28.81 -9.23
CA ARG A 22 -2.66 -29.06 -7.79
C ARG A 22 -1.34 -28.90 -7.07
N LEU A 23 -0.25 -29.43 -7.63
CA LEU A 23 1.09 -29.32 -7.07
C LEU A 23 1.55 -27.86 -7.06
N ASN A 24 1.43 -27.17 -8.20
CA ASN A 24 1.80 -25.76 -8.32
C ASN A 24 1.01 -24.88 -7.34
N PHE A 25 -0.31 -25.11 -7.24
CA PHE A 25 -1.15 -24.40 -6.28
C PHE A 25 -0.65 -24.56 -4.83
N ASN A 26 -0.28 -25.78 -4.43
CA ASN A 26 0.23 -26.04 -3.09
C ASN A 26 1.60 -25.38 -2.85
N LEU A 27 2.49 -25.36 -3.84
CA LEU A 27 3.80 -24.70 -3.74
C LEU A 27 3.65 -23.19 -3.51
N VAL A 28 2.88 -22.53 -4.39
CA VAL A 28 2.57 -21.09 -4.28
C VAL A 28 1.87 -20.77 -2.95
N ARG A 29 0.92 -21.61 -2.51
CA ARG A 29 0.24 -21.43 -1.22
C ARG A 29 1.21 -21.52 -0.03
N ILE A 30 2.15 -22.45 -0.05
CA ILE A 30 3.16 -22.58 1.01
C ILE A 30 4.04 -21.32 1.05
N LEU A 31 4.43 -20.79 -0.10
CA LEU A 31 5.14 -19.51 -0.19
C LEU A 31 4.30 -18.38 0.44
N HIS A 32 3.04 -18.24 0.04
CA HIS A 32 2.17 -17.20 0.57
C HIS A 32 1.95 -17.28 2.09
N LEU A 33 1.84 -18.50 2.64
CA LEU A 33 1.70 -18.69 4.09
C LEU A 33 2.98 -18.32 4.86
N LYS A 34 4.17 -18.53 4.27
CA LYS A 34 5.44 -18.08 4.84
C LYS A 34 5.51 -16.56 4.85
N GLU A 35 5.20 -15.94 3.72
CA GLU A 35 5.15 -14.47 3.59
C GLU A 35 4.17 -13.84 4.59
N LEU A 36 2.95 -14.40 4.69
CA LEU A 36 1.95 -13.91 5.65
C LEU A 36 2.44 -14.05 7.09
N LYS A 37 3.08 -15.17 7.45
CA LYS A 37 3.65 -15.36 8.79
C LYS A 37 4.68 -14.27 9.10
N ASP A 38 5.60 -14.02 8.18
CA ASP A 38 6.67 -13.03 8.36
C ASP A 38 6.10 -11.61 8.45
N LEU A 39 5.09 -11.29 7.63
CA LEU A 39 4.36 -10.03 7.70
C LEU A 39 3.59 -9.86 9.00
N SER A 40 2.91 -10.91 9.49
CA SER A 40 2.18 -10.85 10.76
C SER A 40 3.12 -10.61 11.95
N LEU A 41 4.32 -11.21 11.94
CA LEU A 41 5.33 -10.96 12.98
C LEU A 41 5.83 -9.52 12.92
N TRP A 42 6.22 -9.05 11.74
CA TRP A 42 6.65 -7.67 11.53
C TRP A 42 5.56 -6.65 11.93
N TRP A 43 4.32 -6.91 11.53
CA TRP A 43 3.19 -6.02 11.80
C TRP A 43 2.85 -5.96 13.28
N ARG A 44 2.82 -7.11 13.97
CA ARG A 44 2.60 -7.14 15.42
C ARG A 44 3.64 -6.29 16.15
N ASP A 45 4.92 -6.46 15.83
CA ASP A 45 6.00 -5.73 16.47
C ASP A 45 5.89 -4.21 16.17
N LEU A 46 5.50 -3.84 14.95
CA LEU A 46 5.24 -2.45 14.55
C LEU A 46 4.06 -1.85 15.34
N TYR A 47 2.94 -2.56 15.38
CA TYR A 47 1.69 -2.13 16.00
C TYR A 47 1.83 -1.98 17.52
N GLU A 48 2.47 -2.94 18.18
CA GLU A 48 2.80 -2.90 19.62
C GLU A 48 3.72 -1.72 19.96
N THR A 49 4.60 -1.35 19.03
CA THR A 49 5.51 -0.22 19.21
C THR A 49 4.82 1.13 19.01
N MET A 50 3.97 1.26 17.98
CA MET A 50 3.30 2.52 17.67
C MET A 50 2.17 2.85 18.65
N LYS A 51 1.49 1.84 19.22
CA LYS A 51 0.41 2.01 20.21
C LYS A 51 -0.66 3.00 19.77
N LEU A 52 -1.22 2.79 18.57
CA LEU A 52 -2.32 3.60 18.03
C LEU A 52 -3.65 2.88 18.29
N PRO A 53 -4.34 3.12 19.42
CA PRO A 53 -5.55 2.37 19.77
C PRO A 53 -6.73 2.63 18.83
N TYR A 54 -6.67 3.69 18.03
CA TYR A 54 -7.67 4.07 17.04
C TYR A 54 -7.47 3.37 15.69
N ALA A 55 -6.27 2.83 15.43
CA ALA A 55 -5.94 2.27 14.13
C ALA A 55 -6.49 0.85 13.97
N ARG A 56 -6.80 0.47 12.73
CA ARG A 56 -7.34 -0.85 12.40
C ARG A 56 -6.20 -1.84 12.17
N ASP A 57 -6.28 -3.02 12.78
CA ASP A 57 -5.40 -4.15 12.43
C ASP A 57 -5.98 -4.89 11.22
N ARG A 58 -5.31 -4.75 10.06
CA ARG A 58 -5.78 -5.26 8.75
C ARG A 58 -4.71 -6.03 7.99
N MET A 59 -3.65 -6.51 8.64
CA MET A 59 -2.51 -7.07 7.92
C MET A 59 -2.87 -8.31 7.09
N VAL A 60 -3.80 -9.14 7.57
CA VAL A 60 -4.27 -10.32 6.83
C VAL A 60 -5.07 -9.91 5.59
N GLU A 61 -5.98 -8.95 5.72
CA GLU A 61 -6.78 -8.42 4.61
C GLU A 61 -5.90 -7.72 3.58
N ILE A 62 -4.95 -6.90 4.03
CA ILE A 62 -3.97 -6.23 3.16
C ILE A 62 -3.16 -7.26 2.38
N TYR A 63 -2.66 -8.30 3.04
CA TYR A 63 -1.93 -9.36 2.35
C TYR A 63 -2.83 -10.13 1.38
N PHE A 64 -4.09 -10.36 1.74
CA PHE A 64 -5.08 -11.00 0.86
C PHE A 64 -5.29 -10.22 -0.45
N TRP A 65 -5.43 -8.90 -0.37
CA TRP A 65 -5.47 -8.03 -1.54
C TRP A 65 -4.19 -8.13 -2.37
N THR A 66 -3.06 -8.12 -1.68
CA THR A 66 -1.73 -8.11 -2.30
C THR A 66 -1.45 -9.36 -3.13
N TYR A 67 -1.64 -10.56 -2.55
CA TYR A 67 -1.40 -11.80 -3.29
C TYR A 67 -2.47 -12.04 -4.36
N GLY A 68 -3.68 -11.51 -4.20
CA GLY A 68 -4.71 -11.56 -5.24
C GLY A 68 -4.30 -10.81 -6.52
N MET A 69 -3.52 -9.74 -6.38
CA MET A 69 -2.99 -8.96 -7.51
C MET A 69 -1.69 -9.53 -8.09
N LEU A 70 -0.86 -10.16 -7.25
CA LEU A 70 0.49 -10.61 -7.58
C LEU A 70 0.65 -12.05 -7.06
N HIS A 71 0.08 -13.05 -7.71
CA HIS A 71 -0.05 -14.40 -7.14
C HIS A 71 1.11 -15.32 -7.50
N GLU A 72 1.92 -14.94 -8.48
CA GLU A 72 3.02 -15.74 -9.03
C GLU A 72 4.24 -15.74 -8.11
N GLU A 73 4.99 -16.84 -8.05
CA GLU A 73 6.10 -17.02 -7.09
C GLU A 73 7.16 -15.92 -7.20
N ASP A 74 7.48 -15.49 -8.42
CA ASP A 74 8.50 -14.48 -8.74
C ASP A 74 8.24 -13.11 -8.12
N TYR A 75 6.99 -12.80 -7.75
CA TYR A 75 6.60 -11.50 -7.20
C TYR A 75 6.63 -11.43 -5.67
N SER A 76 7.25 -12.40 -4.99
CA SER A 76 7.35 -12.44 -3.51
C SER A 76 7.84 -11.13 -2.91
N ARG A 77 8.94 -10.58 -3.45
CA ARG A 77 9.50 -9.30 -2.99
C ARG A 77 8.53 -8.14 -3.17
N ALA A 78 7.83 -8.10 -4.31
CA ALA A 78 6.83 -7.07 -4.59
C ALA A 78 5.66 -7.16 -3.60
N ARG A 79 5.15 -8.37 -3.33
CA ARG A 79 4.09 -8.60 -2.34
C ARG A 79 4.49 -8.13 -0.94
N ILE A 80 5.66 -8.51 -0.46
CA ILE A 80 6.12 -8.11 0.88
C ILE A 80 6.23 -6.58 0.99
N LEU A 81 6.86 -5.92 0.02
CA LEU A 81 7.01 -4.45 0.03
C LEU A 81 5.66 -3.74 -0.06
N PHE A 82 4.80 -4.19 -0.96
CA PHE A 82 3.45 -3.66 -1.12
C PHE A 82 2.65 -3.78 0.18
N ALA A 83 2.61 -4.97 0.78
CA ALA A 83 1.84 -5.22 1.99
C ALA A 83 2.35 -4.37 3.16
N LYS A 84 3.67 -4.21 3.32
CA LYS A 84 4.24 -3.34 4.36
C LYS A 84 3.89 -1.86 4.16
N VAL A 85 4.04 -1.34 2.94
CA VAL A 85 3.71 0.07 2.65
C VAL A 85 2.22 0.32 2.76
N PHE A 86 1.39 -0.63 2.33
CA PHE A 86 -0.06 -0.54 2.49
C PHE A 86 -0.43 -0.52 3.99
N GLY A 87 0.13 -1.42 4.81
CA GLY A 87 -0.08 -1.37 6.26
C GLY A 87 0.25 0.01 6.84
N MET A 88 1.40 0.59 6.50
CA MET A 88 1.79 1.92 6.99
C MET A 88 0.89 3.04 6.49
N VAL A 89 0.49 3.03 5.21
CA VAL A 89 -0.40 4.07 4.68
C VAL A 89 -1.80 3.96 5.28
N SER A 90 -2.27 2.77 5.64
CA SER A 90 -3.54 2.59 6.36
C SER A 90 -3.49 3.19 7.77
N LEU A 91 -2.36 3.11 8.48
CA LEU A 91 -2.21 3.80 9.78
C LEU A 91 -2.20 5.32 9.61
N LEU A 92 -1.59 5.80 8.51
CA LEU A 92 -1.58 7.22 8.17
C LEU A 92 -3.01 7.71 7.86
N ASP A 93 -3.74 6.98 7.03
CA ASP A 93 -5.14 7.23 6.67
C ASP A 93 -6.05 7.29 7.91
N ASP A 94 -6.00 6.27 8.78
CA ASP A 94 -6.77 6.25 10.04
C ASP A 94 -6.46 7.47 10.93
N THR A 95 -5.19 7.93 10.92
CA THR A 95 -4.77 9.11 11.67
C THR A 95 -5.40 10.38 11.09
N PHE A 96 -5.38 10.58 9.78
CA PHE A 96 -5.94 11.78 9.15
C PHE A 96 -7.48 11.81 9.15
N ASP A 97 -8.14 10.67 8.99
CA ASP A 97 -9.60 10.60 8.81
C ASP A 97 -10.36 10.59 10.14
N VAL A 98 -9.87 9.84 11.13
CA VAL A 98 -10.66 9.53 12.34
C VAL A 98 -10.14 10.22 13.59
N HIS A 99 -8.82 10.42 13.71
CA HIS A 99 -8.22 10.72 15.01
C HIS A 99 -7.62 12.12 15.15
N ALA A 100 -6.72 12.52 14.23
CA ALA A 100 -5.98 13.75 14.38
C ALA A 100 -6.88 14.97 14.21
N THR A 101 -6.66 16.00 15.02
CA THR A 101 -7.26 17.31 14.81
C THR A 101 -6.70 17.95 13.54
N LEU A 102 -7.42 18.91 12.94
CA LEU A 102 -6.94 19.58 11.73
C LEU A 102 -5.55 20.23 11.92
N GLU A 103 -5.27 20.79 13.11
CA GLU A 103 -3.96 21.35 13.44
C GLU A 103 -2.87 20.26 13.46
N GLU A 104 -3.17 19.10 14.04
CA GLU A 104 -2.25 17.96 14.05
C GLU A 104 -2.05 17.38 12.64
N CYS A 105 -3.09 17.32 11.80
CA CYS A 105 -2.97 16.95 10.39
C CYS A 105 -2.01 17.87 9.64
N HIS A 106 -2.06 19.19 9.91
CA HIS A 106 -1.11 20.14 9.33
C HIS A 106 0.33 19.86 9.77
N LYS A 107 0.57 19.64 11.08
CA LYS A 107 1.89 19.32 11.62
C LYS A 107 2.42 17.98 11.10
N LEU A 108 1.58 16.96 11.02
CA LEU A 108 1.93 15.64 10.50
C LEU A 108 2.31 15.73 9.03
N ASN A 109 1.51 16.41 8.22
CA ASN A 109 1.87 16.64 6.82
C ASN A 109 3.17 17.45 6.70
N GLU A 110 3.39 18.49 7.51
CA GLU A 110 4.64 19.25 7.51
C GLU A 110 5.86 18.35 7.79
N ALA A 111 5.80 17.51 8.84
CA ALA A 111 6.86 16.56 9.15
C ALA A 111 7.08 15.55 8.00
N MET A 112 6.01 15.05 7.38
CA MET A 112 6.11 14.17 6.20
C MET A 112 6.75 14.90 5.01
N GLN A 113 6.41 16.17 4.76
CA GLN A 113 7.00 16.94 3.67
C GLN A 113 8.51 17.20 3.87
N ARG A 114 8.96 17.32 5.11
CA ARG A 114 10.38 17.51 5.42
C ARG A 114 11.16 16.19 5.43
N TRP A 115 10.53 15.09 5.87
CA TRP A 115 11.11 13.74 5.88
C TRP A 115 12.43 13.66 6.67
N ASP A 116 12.45 14.19 7.90
CA ASP A 116 13.61 14.25 8.80
C ASP A 116 13.17 13.85 10.21
N GLU A 117 13.88 12.91 10.83
CA GLU A 117 13.60 12.43 12.20
C GLU A 117 13.51 13.56 13.23
N ASN A 118 14.22 14.68 13.03
CA ASN A 118 14.17 15.83 13.93
C ASN A 118 12.79 16.52 13.97
N GLU A 119 11.97 16.33 12.95
CA GLU A 119 10.60 16.85 12.87
C GLU A 119 9.64 16.14 13.80
N VAL A 120 10.05 15.04 14.45
CA VAL A 120 9.24 14.42 15.49
C VAL A 120 8.85 15.40 16.60
N SER A 121 9.69 16.40 16.85
CA SER A 121 9.48 17.42 17.88
C SER A 121 8.26 18.33 17.64
N ILE A 122 7.82 18.49 16.39
CA ILE A 122 6.62 19.29 16.07
C ILE A 122 5.32 18.49 16.20
N LEU A 123 5.41 17.17 16.36
CA LEU A 123 4.26 16.26 16.44
C LEU A 123 3.78 16.08 17.88
N PRO A 124 2.48 15.82 18.09
CA PRO A 124 2.00 15.35 19.39
C PRO A 124 2.62 13.99 19.72
N GLU A 125 2.83 13.71 21.01
CA GLU A 125 3.57 12.55 21.52
C GLU A 125 3.05 11.21 20.96
N TYR A 126 1.73 11.07 20.82
CA TYR A 126 1.12 9.84 20.31
C TYR A 126 1.48 9.53 18.84
N LEU A 127 1.89 10.53 18.04
CA LEU A 127 2.30 10.37 16.65
C LEU A 127 3.81 10.16 16.47
N HIS A 128 4.60 10.30 17.52
CA HIS A 128 6.06 10.20 17.43
C HIS A 128 6.49 8.85 16.86
N MET A 129 5.93 7.77 17.39
CA MET A 129 6.28 6.42 16.95
C MET A 129 5.75 6.10 15.56
N LEU A 130 4.58 6.61 15.16
CA LEU A 130 4.09 6.48 13.78
C LEU A 130 5.10 7.08 12.79
N TYR A 131 5.55 8.31 13.07
CA TYR A 131 6.50 9.02 12.21
C TYR A 131 7.88 8.34 12.18
N ILE A 132 8.48 8.08 13.34
CA ILE A 132 9.82 7.46 13.45
C ILE A 132 9.83 6.10 12.76
N LYS A 133 8.81 5.27 13.00
CA LYS A 133 8.74 3.94 12.39
C LYS A 133 8.46 4.00 10.89
N THR A 134 7.73 5.00 10.40
CA THR A 134 7.57 5.23 8.96
C THR A 134 8.93 5.49 8.32
N LEU A 135 9.71 6.45 8.85
CA LEU A 135 11.05 6.76 8.33
C LEU A 135 11.99 5.55 8.41
N GLY A 136 11.99 4.84 9.53
CA GLY A 136 12.80 3.64 9.74
C GLY A 136 12.49 2.53 8.74
N ASN A 137 11.22 2.20 8.50
CA ASN A 137 10.83 1.18 7.51
C ASN A 137 11.23 1.59 6.09
N PHE A 138 11.08 2.87 5.73
CA PHE A 138 11.52 3.34 4.41
C PHE A 138 13.04 3.26 4.24
N LYS A 139 13.80 3.47 5.31
CA LYS A 139 15.25 3.25 5.32
C LYS A 139 15.59 1.77 5.15
N GLU A 140 14.90 0.87 5.85
CA GLU A 140 15.05 -0.58 5.66
C GLU A 140 14.75 -1.01 4.22
N PHE A 141 13.72 -0.44 3.58
CA PHE A 141 13.42 -0.70 2.17
C PHE A 141 14.54 -0.23 1.25
N GLU A 142 15.10 0.96 1.51
CA GLU A 142 16.22 1.51 0.76
C GLU A 142 17.50 0.67 0.91
N ASP A 143 17.77 0.17 2.12
CA ASP A 143 18.93 -0.66 2.42
C ASP A 143 18.81 -2.07 1.81
N ALA A 144 17.58 -2.57 1.63
CA ALA A 144 17.32 -3.85 0.97
C ALA A 144 17.42 -3.78 -0.57
N LEU A 145 17.57 -2.60 -1.18
CA LEU A 145 17.71 -2.45 -2.63
C LEU A 145 19.15 -2.60 -3.08
N GLU A 146 19.31 -3.19 -4.27
CA GLU A 146 20.58 -3.19 -4.98
C GLU A 146 21.04 -1.74 -5.23
N PRO A 147 22.36 -1.46 -5.26
CA PRO A 147 22.87 -0.11 -5.44
C PRO A 147 22.33 0.62 -6.67
N ASN A 148 22.16 -0.10 -7.79
CA ASN A 148 21.60 0.42 -9.04
C ASN A 148 20.07 0.60 -8.99
N HIS A 149 19.38 0.13 -7.95
CA HIS A 149 17.93 0.29 -7.76
C HIS A 149 17.57 1.33 -6.69
N LYS A 150 18.54 1.88 -5.96
CA LYS A 150 18.27 2.86 -4.89
C LYS A 150 17.54 4.13 -5.37
N TYR A 151 17.73 4.52 -6.63
CA TYR A 151 17.01 5.65 -7.24
C TYR A 151 15.49 5.52 -7.15
N ARG A 152 14.96 4.29 -7.07
CA ARG A 152 13.53 4.02 -6.98
C ARG A 152 12.91 4.60 -5.72
N MET A 153 13.67 4.71 -4.63
CA MET A 153 13.21 5.29 -3.36
C MET A 153 12.82 6.76 -3.48
N THR A 154 13.40 7.51 -4.43
CA THR A 154 12.99 8.89 -4.69
C THR A 154 11.52 8.96 -5.12
N TYR A 155 11.07 8.03 -5.97
CA TYR A 155 9.67 7.95 -6.42
C TYR A 155 8.75 7.53 -5.28
N ILE A 156 9.11 6.50 -4.50
CA ILE A 156 8.23 6.01 -3.43
C ILE A 156 8.09 7.03 -2.30
N LYS A 157 9.20 7.64 -1.86
CA LYS A 157 9.16 8.70 -0.83
C LYS A 157 8.32 9.88 -1.33
N LYS A 158 8.49 10.31 -2.58
CA LYS A 158 7.66 11.37 -3.18
C LYS A 158 6.17 11.00 -3.17
N ALA A 159 5.83 9.79 -3.60
CA ALA A 159 4.44 9.34 -3.66
C ALA A 159 3.80 9.23 -2.26
N TYR A 160 4.54 8.73 -1.27
CA TYR A 160 4.05 8.63 0.11
C TYR A 160 3.83 10.02 0.76
N LYS A 161 4.75 10.95 0.50
CA LYS A 161 4.59 12.37 0.90
C LYS A 161 3.37 13.00 0.24
N LEU A 162 3.12 12.67 -1.03
CA LEU A 162 1.95 13.14 -1.76
C LEU A 162 0.65 12.57 -1.17
N SER A 163 0.63 11.30 -0.75
CA SER A 163 -0.52 10.74 -0.03
C SER A 163 -0.85 11.53 1.23
N SER A 164 0.15 11.89 2.06
CA SER A 164 -0.06 12.74 3.23
C SER A 164 -0.64 14.12 2.88
N GLU A 165 -0.22 14.70 1.76
CA GLU A 165 -0.76 15.99 1.31
C GLU A 165 -2.23 15.87 0.91
N TYR A 166 -2.60 14.82 0.18
CA TYR A 166 -3.96 14.60 -0.25
C TYR A 166 -4.90 14.22 0.91
N TYR A 167 -4.44 13.45 1.90
CA TYR A 167 -5.19 13.20 3.13
C TYR A 167 -5.45 14.49 3.92
N LEU A 168 -4.45 15.38 4.02
CA LEU A 168 -4.67 16.70 4.60
C LEU A 168 -5.72 17.51 3.81
N ARG A 169 -5.69 17.45 2.47
CA ARG A 169 -6.71 18.12 1.65
C ARG A 169 -8.11 17.59 1.96
N GLU A 170 -8.30 16.27 2.06
CA GLU A 170 -9.60 15.69 2.46
C GLU A 170 -10.05 16.19 3.84
N ALA A 171 -9.15 16.18 4.84
CA ALA A 171 -9.44 16.69 6.18
C ALA A 171 -9.84 18.19 6.17
N VAL A 172 -9.18 19.01 5.34
CA VAL A 172 -9.52 20.44 5.16
C VAL A 172 -10.91 20.60 4.52
N LEU A 173 -11.23 19.81 3.50
CA LEU A 173 -12.55 19.88 2.84
C LEU A 173 -13.66 19.44 3.79
N SER A 174 -13.44 18.36 4.54
CA SER A 174 -14.37 17.85 5.56
C SER A 174 -14.62 18.87 6.67
N SER A 175 -13.56 19.45 7.25
CA SER A 175 -13.69 20.46 8.32
C SER A 175 -14.43 21.73 7.88
N LYS A 176 -14.25 22.15 6.62
CA LYS A 176 -14.97 23.29 6.02
C LYS A 176 -16.39 22.95 5.57
N LYS A 177 -16.81 21.68 5.64
CA LYS A 177 -18.06 21.16 5.06
C LYS A 177 -18.22 21.56 3.59
N TYR A 178 -17.09 21.65 2.89
CA TYR A 178 -17.07 22.01 1.48
C TYR A 178 -17.64 20.86 0.65
N ARG A 179 -18.46 21.20 -0.35
CA ARG A 179 -19.03 20.23 -1.29
C ARG A 179 -18.33 20.35 -2.63
N PRO A 180 -17.36 19.49 -2.94
CA PRO A 180 -16.66 19.52 -4.21
C PRO A 180 -17.60 19.17 -5.37
N SER A 181 -17.28 19.65 -6.56
CA SER A 181 -17.84 19.09 -7.79
C SER A 181 -17.40 17.63 -7.96
N PHE A 182 -18.11 16.86 -8.78
CA PHE A 182 -17.73 15.46 -9.06
C PHE A 182 -16.27 15.35 -9.54
N LYS A 183 -15.86 16.25 -10.43
CA LYS A 183 -14.50 16.27 -10.99
C LYS A 183 -13.44 16.53 -9.91
N GLU A 184 -13.66 17.53 -9.05
CA GLU A 184 -12.73 17.84 -7.94
C GLU A 184 -12.66 16.68 -6.94
N HIS A 185 -13.81 16.09 -6.60
CA HIS A 185 -13.88 14.93 -5.72
C HIS A 185 -13.10 13.76 -6.33
N GLU A 186 -13.37 13.41 -7.58
CA GLU A 186 -12.69 12.34 -8.30
C GLU A 186 -11.17 12.55 -8.35
N GLU A 187 -10.69 13.76 -8.64
CA GLU A 187 -9.26 14.08 -8.69
C GLU A 187 -8.56 13.85 -7.34
N ILE A 188 -9.22 14.20 -6.23
CA ILE A 188 -8.71 13.99 -4.87
C ILE A 188 -8.81 12.51 -4.49
N SER A 189 -9.99 11.93 -4.64
CA SER A 189 -10.31 10.56 -4.23
C SER A 189 -9.48 9.51 -4.97
N ASN A 190 -9.09 9.78 -6.22
CA ASN A 190 -8.15 8.94 -6.96
C ASN A 190 -6.77 8.88 -6.29
N MET A 191 -6.27 10.01 -5.81
CA MET A 191 -4.95 10.08 -5.16
C MET A 191 -5.00 9.51 -3.74
N THR A 192 -6.08 9.76 -3.00
CA THR A 192 -6.27 9.23 -1.63
C THR A 192 -6.65 7.76 -1.60
N SER A 193 -7.02 7.16 -2.75
CA SER A 193 -7.24 5.71 -2.85
C SER A 193 -5.98 4.89 -2.54
N GLY A 194 -4.80 5.52 -2.57
CA GLY A 194 -3.50 4.87 -2.35
C GLY A 194 -2.99 4.08 -3.56
N LEU A 195 -3.84 3.72 -4.53
CA LEU A 195 -3.45 2.87 -5.66
C LEU A 195 -2.31 3.46 -6.53
N PRO A 196 -2.27 4.77 -6.85
CA PRO A 196 -1.16 5.34 -7.62
C PRO A 196 0.20 5.14 -6.92
N MET A 197 0.24 5.38 -5.61
CA MET A 197 1.44 5.19 -4.79
C MET A 197 1.80 3.70 -4.70
N LEU A 198 0.82 2.84 -4.41
CA LEU A 198 1.03 1.41 -4.29
C LEU A 198 1.48 0.76 -5.60
N THR A 199 1.08 1.31 -6.75
CA THR A 199 1.59 0.85 -8.06
C THR A 199 3.09 1.10 -8.20
N LEU A 200 3.59 2.26 -7.74
CA LEU A 200 5.03 2.52 -7.69
C LEU A 200 5.75 1.56 -6.73
N VAL A 201 5.14 1.26 -5.58
CA VAL A 201 5.71 0.30 -4.62
C VAL A 201 5.83 -1.09 -5.22
N THR A 202 4.82 -1.55 -5.97
CA THR A 202 4.87 -2.84 -6.68
C THR A 202 6.11 -2.96 -7.56
N LEU A 203 6.43 -1.90 -8.32
CA LEU A 203 7.59 -1.88 -9.22
C LEU A 203 8.93 -2.07 -8.49
N MET A 204 9.02 -1.78 -7.19
CA MET A 204 10.22 -2.00 -6.39
C MET A 204 10.66 -3.46 -6.36
N GLY A 205 9.70 -4.39 -6.50
CA GLY A 205 9.95 -5.83 -6.46
C GLY A 205 10.12 -6.50 -7.83
N TYR A 206 10.04 -5.76 -8.95
CA TYR A 206 10.01 -6.31 -10.31
C TYR A 206 11.40 -6.54 -10.94
N GLY A 207 12.47 -6.53 -10.14
CA GLY A 207 13.84 -6.71 -10.63
C GLY A 207 14.20 -5.65 -11.69
N ASP A 208 15.00 -6.04 -12.69
CA ASP A 208 15.49 -5.12 -13.74
C ASP A 208 14.44 -4.78 -14.81
N VAL A 209 13.30 -5.46 -14.83
CA VAL A 209 12.19 -5.15 -15.76
C VAL A 209 11.59 -3.77 -15.44
N ALA A 210 11.60 -3.36 -14.17
CA ALA A 210 11.18 -2.03 -13.74
C ALA A 210 12.29 -1.00 -13.92
N THR A 211 12.47 -0.55 -15.16
CA THR A 211 13.45 0.49 -15.52
C THR A 211 13.05 1.86 -14.97
N GLN A 212 13.97 2.83 -14.99
CA GLN A 212 13.67 4.20 -14.56
C GLN A 212 12.53 4.82 -15.38
N GLU A 213 12.47 4.56 -16.69
CA GLU A 213 11.40 5.05 -17.57
C GLU A 213 10.02 4.54 -17.14
N VAL A 214 9.94 3.30 -16.61
CA VAL A 214 8.69 2.75 -16.08
C VAL A 214 8.25 3.53 -14.83
N PHE A 215 9.17 3.85 -13.92
CA PHE A 215 8.87 4.69 -12.75
C PHE A 215 8.43 6.10 -13.17
N GLU A 216 9.12 6.73 -14.12
CA GLU A 216 8.74 8.05 -14.65
C GLU A 216 7.37 8.04 -15.33
N TRP A 217 7.04 6.95 -16.02
CA TRP A 217 5.73 6.78 -16.63
C TRP A 217 4.63 6.62 -15.58
N VAL A 218 4.81 5.77 -14.56
CA VAL A 218 3.81 5.55 -13.50
C VAL A 218 3.66 6.78 -12.59
N ASP A 219 4.74 7.51 -12.29
CA ASP A 219 4.71 8.73 -11.46
C ASP A 219 3.83 9.84 -12.07
N ARG A 220 3.59 9.81 -13.39
CA ARG A 220 2.67 10.72 -14.08
C ARG A 220 1.20 10.30 -13.98
N VAL A 221 0.90 9.19 -13.29
CA VAL A 221 -0.43 8.62 -13.10
C VAL A 221 -1.15 8.43 -14.46
N PRO A 222 -0.62 7.56 -15.33
CA PRO A 222 -1.14 7.37 -16.69
C PRO A 222 -2.57 6.82 -16.64
N GLY A 223 -3.26 6.86 -17.79
CA GLY A 223 -4.67 6.47 -17.89
C GLY A 223 -4.99 5.10 -17.26
N MET A 224 -4.08 4.13 -17.37
CA MET A 224 -4.22 2.81 -16.72
C MET A 224 -4.26 2.91 -15.19
N VAL A 225 -3.31 3.63 -14.58
CA VAL A 225 -3.23 3.80 -13.11
C VAL A 225 -4.43 4.60 -12.62
N ARG A 226 -4.82 5.64 -13.35
CA ARG A 226 -6.01 6.44 -13.06
C ARG A 226 -7.28 5.59 -13.11
N ALA A 227 -7.46 4.79 -14.15
CA ALA A 227 -8.62 3.91 -14.29
C ALA A 227 -8.70 2.88 -13.16
N GLY A 228 -7.57 2.27 -12.79
CA GLY A 228 -7.50 1.40 -11.61
C GLY A 228 -7.94 2.13 -10.34
N SER A 229 -7.44 3.36 -10.14
CA SER A 229 -7.76 4.16 -8.94
C SER A 229 -9.23 4.52 -8.87
N GLN A 230 -9.84 4.85 -10.02
CA GLN A 230 -11.28 5.10 -10.13
C GLN A 230 -12.09 3.86 -9.74
N VAL A 231 -11.72 2.68 -10.28
CA VAL A 231 -12.40 1.42 -9.94
C VAL A 231 -12.27 1.12 -8.44
N THR A 232 -11.06 1.22 -7.88
CA THR A 232 -10.81 1.01 -6.45
C THR A 232 -11.65 1.96 -5.60
N ARG A 233 -11.62 3.26 -5.91
CA ARG A 233 -12.34 4.28 -5.16
C ARG A 233 -13.85 4.11 -5.26
N PHE A 234 -14.39 3.96 -6.46
CA PHE A 234 -15.84 3.87 -6.64
C PHE A 234 -16.43 2.59 -6.05
N LEU A 235 -15.75 1.44 -6.18
CA LEU A 235 -16.19 0.21 -5.51
C LEU A 235 -16.17 0.35 -3.98
N ASN A 236 -15.13 1.00 -3.43
CA ASN A 236 -15.04 1.27 -2.00
C ASN A 236 -16.20 2.16 -1.51
N ASP A 237 -16.44 3.27 -2.21
CA ASP A 237 -17.44 4.26 -1.80
C ASP A 237 -18.87 3.70 -1.94
N MET A 238 -19.15 2.93 -2.99
CA MET A 238 -20.44 2.23 -3.15
C MET A 238 -20.68 1.19 -2.06
N SER A 239 -19.63 0.56 -1.53
CA SER A 239 -19.75 -0.47 -0.48
C SER A 239 -19.89 0.12 0.92
N SER A 240 -19.62 1.42 1.07
CA SER A 240 -19.59 2.13 2.36
C SER A 240 -20.84 2.99 2.60
N TYR A 241 -21.75 3.03 1.62
CA TYR A 241 -23.04 3.73 1.65
C TYR A 241 -24.20 2.76 1.89
#